data_AF-A0A969KW09-F1
#
_entry.id   AF-A0A969KW09-F1
#
_cell.length_a   1.000
_cell.length_b   1.000
_cell.length_c   1.000
_cell.angle_alpha   90.00
_cell.angle_beta   90.00
_cell.angle_gamma   90.00
#
_symmetry.space_group_name_H-M   'P 1'
#
loop_
_entity.id
_entity.type
_entity.pdbx_description
1 polymer ?
#
loop_
_entity_poly.entity_id
_entity_poly.type
_entity_poly.pdbx_seq_one_letter_code
_entity_poly.pdbx_strand_id
1 'polypeptide(L)'
;MSLAIGFPPLFNWMNYASAATVIQPPLSARGADLIDATGQAVLLRGVNWFGLETELNAPHGLWSRDYKEMLAQIKSLGYNVIRLPYSVQGLRESAIDGVDFSLGSNQELQGKTPLEVMD
;
A
#
# COMPACT_ATOMS: atom_id res chain seq x y z
N MET A 1 53.90 20.80 7.68
CA MET A 1 52.79 20.85 8.66
C MET A 1 51.60 21.44 7.94
N SER A 2 50.71 20.59 7.41
CA SER A 2 49.49 21.01 6.73
C SER A 2 48.33 20.30 7.43
N LEU A 3 47.44 21.07 8.04
CA LEU A 3 46.27 20.58 8.77
C LEU A 3 45.26 20.02 7.77
N ALA A 4 45.08 18.70 7.75
CA ALA A 4 43.94 18.06 7.12
C ALA A 4 42.74 18.21 8.07
N ILE A 5 41.82 19.10 7.73
CA ILE A 5 40.55 19.26 8.43
C ILE A 5 39.65 18.12 7.96
N GLY A 6 39.44 17.11 8.81
CA GLY A 6 38.56 15.99 8.51
C GLY A 6 37.11 16.45 8.44
N PHE A 7 36.52 16.40 7.24
CA PHE A 7 35.06 16.42 7.10
C PHE A 7 34.52 15.09 7.65
N PRO A 8 33.54 15.10 8.58
CA PRO A 8 32.83 13.87 8.94
C PRO A 8 32.11 13.32 7.69
N PRO A 9 31.99 12.00 7.53
CA PRO A 9 31.34 11.43 6.37
C PRO A 9 29.90 11.94 6.28
N LEU A 10 29.62 12.66 5.19
CA LEU A 10 28.27 12.99 4.77
C LEU A 10 27.50 11.68 4.63
N PHE A 11 26.30 11.66 5.20
CA PHE A 11 25.34 10.57 5.13
C PHE A 11 25.42 9.81 3.80
N ASN A 12 25.70 8.51 3.88
CA ASN A 12 25.79 7.63 2.71
C ASN A 12 24.40 7.43 2.10
N TRP A 13 23.98 8.34 1.22
CA TRP A 13 22.73 8.24 0.46
C TRP A 13 22.85 7.35 -0.80
N MET A 14 23.95 6.61 -0.96
CA MET A 14 24.17 5.75 -2.13
C MET A 14 24.06 4.28 -1.74
N ASN A 15 22.81 3.82 -1.61
CA ASN A 15 22.39 2.42 -1.82
C ASN A 15 20.85 2.35 -1.92
N TYR A 16 20.25 3.08 -2.88
CA TYR A 16 18.81 2.99 -3.18
C TYR A 16 18.50 1.98 -4.28
N ALA A 17 19.33 0.96 -4.44
CA ALA A 17 18.97 -0.26 -5.14
C ALA A 17 18.90 -1.41 -4.13
N SER A 18 18.17 -1.21 -3.03
CA SER A 18 17.73 -2.36 -2.23
C SER A 18 16.61 -3.01 -3.01
N ALA A 19 16.80 -4.28 -3.37
CA ALA A 19 15.66 -5.17 -3.64
C ALA A 19 14.58 -4.93 -2.58
N ALA A 20 13.30 -4.99 -2.97
CA ALA A 20 12.18 -4.73 -2.06
C ALA A 20 12.38 -5.55 -0.77
N THR A 21 12.81 -4.88 0.30
CA THR A 21 13.03 -5.52 1.59
C THR A 21 11.67 -6.01 2.05
N VAL A 22 11.54 -7.32 2.21
CA VAL A 22 10.31 -7.93 2.69
C VAL A 22 10.14 -7.51 4.14
N ILE A 23 9.19 -6.62 4.40
CA ILE A 23 8.84 -6.17 5.75
C ILE A 23 8.39 -7.37 6.58
N GLN A 24 9.06 -7.65 7.70
CA GLN A 24 8.71 -8.75 8.59
C GLN A 24 7.78 -8.29 9.73
N PRO A 25 6.48 -8.64 9.74
CA PRO A 25 5.59 -8.27 10.85
C PRO A 25 5.95 -9.02 12.15
N PRO A 26 5.54 -8.50 13.34
CA PRO A 26 4.82 -7.25 13.53
C PRO A 26 5.72 -6.02 13.39
N LEU A 27 5.13 -4.90 12.96
CA LEU A 27 5.78 -3.58 13.02
C LEU A 27 5.67 -3.00 14.43
N SER A 28 6.69 -2.24 14.84
CA SER A 28 6.67 -1.46 16.09
C SER A 28 7.34 -0.10 15.91
N ALA A 29 7.06 0.84 16.81
CA ALA A 29 7.69 2.16 16.81
C ALA A 29 8.92 2.16 17.74
N ARG A 30 10.02 2.75 17.27
CA ARG A 30 11.21 3.06 18.07
C ARG A 30 11.57 4.52 17.86
N GLY A 31 11.18 5.37 18.82
CA GLY A 31 11.30 6.82 18.66
C GLY A 31 10.45 7.30 17.49
N ALA A 32 11.09 7.92 16.48
CA ALA A 32 10.42 8.40 15.27
C ALA A 32 10.36 7.35 14.14
N ASP A 33 11.02 6.21 14.30
CA ASP A 33 11.13 5.19 13.24
C ASP A 33 10.13 4.05 13.44
N LEU A 34 9.66 3.49 12.33
CA LEU A 34 9.03 2.16 12.32
C LEU A 34 10.11 1.10 12.13
N ILE A 35 10.04 0.03 12.92
CA ILE A 35 10.92 -1.13 12.80
C ILE A 35 10.10 -2.41 12.58
N ASP A 36 10.68 -3.36 11.86
CA ASP A 36 10.12 -4.69 11.66
C ASP A 36 10.54 -5.67 12.78
N ALA A 37 10.07 -6.91 12.72
CA ALA A 37 10.38 -7.95 13.71
C ALA A 37 11.86 -8.33 13.79
N THR A 38 12.65 -8.02 12.76
CA THR A 38 14.11 -8.23 12.74
C THR A 38 14.89 -7.01 13.25
N GLY A 39 14.20 -5.92 13.59
CA GLY A 39 14.77 -4.67 14.05
C GLY A 39 15.24 -3.75 12.91
N GLN A 40 14.90 -4.05 11.65
CA GLN A 40 15.21 -3.20 10.51
C GLN A 40 14.25 -2.02 10.43
N ALA A 41 14.77 -0.84 10.09
CA ALA A 41 13.94 0.35 9.87
C ALA A 41 13.09 0.18 8.59
N VAL A 42 11.82 0.57 8.68
CA VAL A 42 10.84 0.44 7.60
C VAL A 42 10.37 1.83 7.19
N LEU A 43 10.48 2.14 5.89
CA LEU A 43 9.85 3.30 5.28
C LEU A 43 8.57 2.87 4.56
N LEU A 44 7.43 3.35 5.05
CA LEU A 44 6.13 3.15 4.40
C LEU A 44 5.92 4.24 3.33
N ARG A 45 5.93 3.83 2.07
CA ARG A 45 5.60 4.65 0.90
C ARG A 45 4.18 4.32 0.49
N GLY A 46 3.24 5.14 0.95
CA GLY A 46 1.81 4.87 0.85
C GLY A 46 1.07 5.61 -0.25
N VAL A 47 0.00 4.98 -0.76
CA VAL A 47 -1.07 5.62 -1.51
C VAL A 47 -2.40 5.44 -0.77
N ASN A 48 -3.35 6.35 -1.00
CA ASN A 48 -4.75 6.13 -0.61
C ASN A 48 -5.51 5.55 -1.80
N TRP A 49 -6.21 4.45 -1.60
CA TRP A 49 -7.18 3.94 -2.58
C TRP A 49 -8.56 4.02 -1.96
N PHE A 50 -9.28 5.09 -2.29
CA PHE A 50 -10.59 5.40 -1.74
C PHE A 50 -11.72 4.69 -2.49
N GLY A 51 -12.88 4.60 -1.85
CA GLY A 51 -14.12 4.10 -2.45
C GLY A 51 -14.95 3.22 -1.53
N LEU A 52 -14.30 2.44 -0.65
CA LEU A 52 -14.97 1.57 0.33
C LEU A 52 -15.74 2.36 1.41
N GLU A 53 -15.46 3.66 1.57
CA GLU A 53 -16.19 4.57 2.44
C GLU A 53 -17.38 5.26 1.76
N THR A 54 -17.50 5.14 0.44
CA THR A 54 -18.57 5.74 -0.38
C THR A 54 -19.72 4.76 -0.59
N GLU A 55 -20.80 5.22 -1.24
CA GLU A 55 -21.96 4.42 -1.61
C GLU A 55 -21.64 3.21 -2.49
N LEU A 56 -20.49 3.19 -3.18
CA LEU A 56 -20.08 2.07 -4.02
C LEU A 56 -19.59 0.86 -3.20
N ASN A 57 -19.15 1.09 -1.96
CA ASN A 57 -18.61 0.06 -1.08
C ASN A 57 -17.47 -0.79 -1.72
N ALA A 58 -16.73 -0.23 -2.68
CA ALA A 58 -15.60 -0.84 -3.36
C ALA A 58 -14.56 0.20 -3.75
N PRO A 59 -13.28 -0.17 -3.93
CA PRO A 59 -12.27 0.75 -4.42
C PRO A 59 -12.68 1.37 -5.76
N HIS A 60 -12.56 2.69 -5.88
CA HIS A 60 -12.94 3.39 -7.10
C HIS A 60 -12.01 3.05 -8.27
N GLY A 61 -12.53 3.18 -9.49
CA GLY A 61 -11.81 2.95 -10.74
C GLY A 61 -11.98 1.54 -11.33
N LEU A 62 -12.61 0.61 -10.59
CA LEU A 62 -12.83 -0.77 -11.04
C LEU A 62 -13.88 -0.91 -12.16
N TRP A 63 -14.62 0.14 -12.47
CA TRP A 63 -15.43 0.26 -13.69
C TRP A 63 -14.59 0.48 -14.96
N SER A 64 -13.30 0.79 -14.84
CA SER A 64 -12.41 1.10 -15.97
C SER A 64 -11.10 0.33 -15.97
N ARG A 65 -10.72 -0.28 -14.85
CA ARG A 65 -9.44 -0.97 -14.69
C ARG A 65 -9.60 -2.27 -13.92
N ASP A 66 -8.77 -3.24 -14.26
CA ASP A 66 -8.57 -4.46 -13.50
C ASP A 66 -7.89 -4.14 -12.16
N TYR A 67 -8.39 -4.71 -11.06
CA TYR A 67 -7.86 -4.42 -9.72
C TYR A 67 -6.44 -4.95 -9.49
N LYS A 68 -6.06 -6.09 -10.09
CA LYS A 68 -4.70 -6.64 -10.01
C LYS A 68 -3.73 -5.82 -10.83
N GLU A 69 -4.14 -5.27 -11.97
CA GLU A 69 -3.35 -4.30 -12.73
C GLU A 69 -3.14 -2.99 -11.97
N MET A 70 -4.17 -2.49 -11.28
CA MET A 70 -4.05 -1.33 -10.38
C MET A 70 -3.02 -1.61 -9.28
N LEU A 71 -3.10 -2.76 -8.60
CA LEU A 71 -2.13 -3.19 -7.59
C LEU A 71 -0.72 -3.35 -8.16
N ALA A 72 -0.59 -3.96 -9.34
CA ALA A 72 0.68 -4.13 -10.03
C ALA A 72 1.30 -2.77 -10.39
N GLN A 73 0.49 -1.80 -10.84
CA GLN A 73 0.93 -0.44 -11.12
C GLN A 73 1.43 0.25 -9.84
N ILE A 74 0.66 0.22 -8.75
CA ILE A 74 1.05 0.77 -7.44
C ILE A 74 2.41 0.20 -7.00
N LYS A 75 2.56 -1.13 -7.10
CA LYS A 75 3.82 -1.81 -6.78
C LYS A 75 4.97 -1.38 -7.71
N SER A 76 4.72 -1.28 -9.02
CA SER A 76 5.74 -0.89 -10.01
C SER A 76 6.28 0.52 -9.80
N LEU A 77 5.46 1.41 -9.25
CA LEU A 77 5.83 2.78 -8.88
C LEU A 77 6.61 2.87 -7.56
N GLY A 78 6.83 1.75 -6.86
CA GLY A 78 7.64 1.69 -5.65
C GLY A 78 6.87 1.94 -4.34
N TYR A 79 5.53 1.96 -4.38
CA TYR A 79 4.71 2.00 -3.17
C TYR A 79 4.64 0.61 -2.51
N ASN A 80 4.59 0.59 -1.18
CA ASN A 80 4.59 -0.65 -0.39
C ASN A 80 3.48 -0.71 0.67
N VAL A 81 2.61 0.28 0.73
CA VAL A 81 1.41 0.26 1.57
C VAL A 81 0.26 0.96 0.86
N ILE A 82 -0.96 0.45 1.06
CA ILE A 82 -2.19 1.10 0.62
C ILE A 82 -2.98 1.42 1.88
N ARG A 83 -3.35 2.70 2.04
CA ARG A 83 -4.37 3.11 3.00
C ARG A 83 -5.72 2.95 2.31
N LEU A 84 -6.57 2.09 2.85
CA LEU A 84 -7.94 1.83 2.40
C LEU A 84 -8.91 2.54 3.35
N PRO A 85 -9.45 3.73 2.99
CA PRO A 85 -10.57 4.32 3.70
C PRO A 85 -11.81 3.43 3.54
N TYR A 86 -12.54 3.21 4.62
CA TYR A 86 -13.79 2.46 4.61
C TYR A 86 -14.79 3.08 5.60
N SER A 87 -16.08 2.82 5.40
CA SER A 87 -17.12 3.16 6.38
C SER A 87 -17.60 1.89 7.07
N VAL A 88 -17.91 1.98 8.38
CA VAL A 88 -18.46 0.84 9.13
C VAL A 88 -19.81 0.40 8.57
N GLN A 89 -20.57 1.35 8.00
CA GLN A 89 -21.81 1.06 7.31
C GLN A 89 -21.56 0.25 6.03
N GLY A 90 -20.66 0.72 5.16
CA GLY A 90 -20.35 0.05 3.89
C GLY A 90 -19.87 -1.37 4.06
N LEU A 91 -19.04 -1.65 5.07
CA LEU A 91 -18.60 -3.02 5.38
C LEU A 91 -19.72 -3.99 5.82
N ARG A 92 -20.92 -3.47 6.14
CA ARG A 92 -22.10 -4.28 6.50
C ARG A 92 -23.11 -4.41 5.37
N GLU A 93 -22.89 -3.74 4.25
CA GLU A 93 -23.74 -3.90 3.07
C GLU A 93 -23.56 -5.29 2.45
N SER A 94 -24.57 -5.72 1.69
CA SER A 94 -24.59 -7.07 1.10
C SER A 94 -23.92 -7.16 -0.27
N ALA A 95 -23.60 -6.02 -0.89
CA ALA A 95 -23.05 -5.96 -2.23
C ALA A 95 -22.15 -4.74 -2.43
N ILE A 96 -21.27 -4.85 -3.42
CA ILE A 96 -20.50 -3.74 -3.99
C ILE A 96 -21.14 -3.21 -5.28
N ASP A 97 -20.81 -1.98 -5.64
CA ASP A 97 -21.18 -1.36 -6.90
C ASP A 97 -19.95 -0.69 -7.57
N GLY A 98 -20.10 -0.21 -8.81
CA GLY A 98 -19.04 0.48 -9.54
C GLY A 98 -17.89 -0.42 -9.99
N VAL A 99 -18.15 -1.72 -10.15
CA VAL A 99 -17.16 -2.68 -10.66
C VAL A 99 -17.64 -3.25 -11.98
N ASP A 100 -16.80 -3.15 -13.02
CA ASP A 100 -17.04 -3.91 -14.25
C ASP A 100 -16.43 -5.31 -14.08
N PHE A 101 -17.30 -6.28 -13.81
CA PHE A 101 -16.92 -7.68 -13.60
C PHE A 101 -16.44 -8.39 -14.88
N SER A 102 -16.63 -7.79 -16.06
CA SER A 102 -16.09 -8.33 -17.31
C SER A 102 -14.61 -7.98 -17.53
N LEU A 103 -14.06 -7.07 -16.72
CA LEU A 103 -12.65 -6.65 -16.79
C LEU A 103 -11.74 -7.58 -16.00
N GLY A 104 -11.23 -8.61 -16.68
CA GLY A 104 -10.14 -9.45 -16.20
C GLY A 104 -10.43 -10.08 -14.83
N SER A 105 -9.59 -9.75 -13.86
CA SER A 105 -9.62 -10.24 -12.47
C SER A 105 -10.80 -9.68 -11.68
N ASN A 106 -11.44 -8.59 -12.12
CA ASN A 106 -12.61 -8.06 -11.40
C ASN A 106 -13.75 -9.08 -11.30
N GLN A 107 -13.83 -10.06 -12.20
CA GLN A 107 -14.76 -11.19 -12.10
C GLN A 107 -14.69 -11.92 -10.74
N GLU A 108 -13.52 -11.95 -10.09
CA GLU A 108 -13.30 -12.57 -8.78
C GLU A 108 -14.03 -11.83 -7.65
N LEU A 109 -14.43 -10.58 -7.90
CA LEU A 109 -15.19 -9.74 -6.96
C LEU A 109 -16.71 -9.90 -7.14
N GLN A 110 -17.17 -10.59 -8.18
CA GLN A 110 -18.59 -10.73 -8.46
C GLN A 110 -19.29 -11.51 -7.34
N GLY A 111 -20.34 -10.90 -6.77
CA GLY A 111 -21.12 -11.49 -5.68
C GLY A 111 -20.44 -11.44 -4.30
N LYS A 112 -19.26 -10.82 -4.18
CA LYS A 112 -18.63 -10.57 -2.90
C LYS A 112 -19.26 -9.40 -2.16
N THR A 113 -19.32 -9.51 -0.84
CA THR A 113 -19.62 -8.39 0.05
C THR A 113 -18.46 -7.39 0.10
N PRO A 114 -18.70 -6.14 0.53
CA PRO A 114 -17.63 -5.15 0.70
C PRO A 114 -16.51 -5.61 1.66
N LEU A 115 -16.86 -6.38 2.70
CA LEU A 115 -15.87 -6.94 3.62
C LEU A 115 -14.95 -7.96 2.92
N GLU A 116 -15.51 -8.84 2.09
CA GLU A 116 -14.74 -9.84 1.31
C GLU A 116 -13.95 -9.24 0.13
N VAL A 117 -14.26 -8.01 -0.26
CA VAL A 117 -13.50 -7.22 -1.24
C VAL A 117 -12.35 -6.47 -0.57
N MET A 118 -12.52 -6.09 0.70
CA MET A 118 -11.48 -5.45 1.50
C MET A 118 -10.43 -6.44 2.02
N ASP A 119 -10.83 -7.68 2.37
CA ASP A 119 -9.98 -8.78 2.88
C ASP A 119 -9.24 -9.53 1.77
#